data_AF-A0A3G2TDM9-F1
#
_entry.id   AF-A0A3G2TDM9-F1
#
_cell.length_a   1.000
_cell.length_b   1.000
_cell.length_c   1.000
_cell.angle_alpha   90.00
_cell.angle_beta   90.00
_cell.angle_gamma   90.00
#
_symmetry.space_group_name_H-M   'P 1'
#
loop_
_entity.id
_entity.type
_entity.pdbx_description
1 polymer ?
#
loop_
_entity_poly.entity_id
_entity_poly.type
_entity_poly.pdbx_seq_one_letter_code
_entity_poly.pdbx_strand_id
1 'polypeptide(L)'
;MIITRKPLYSGFFGHLVLFFLTFDFRDYNWSVILYYEENKPTVNETDSSTYITETEEELNADELKILESLKYWRSEKAKDQKLPAYFIATNKELLSIARYRPAKKEELLDIKGFGKHKIENYGEEIIDILDSI
;
A
#
# COMPACT_ATOMS: atom_id res chain seq x y z
N MET A 1 12.95 -0.63 50.60
CA MET A 1 12.89 0.82 50.30
C MET A 1 12.12 0.97 48.99
N ILE A 2 10.93 1.54 49.05
CA ILE A 2 10.05 1.72 47.89
C ILE A 2 10.55 2.91 47.09
N ILE A 3 10.73 2.75 45.77
CA ILE A 3 10.71 3.86 44.81
C ILE A 3 9.77 3.47 43.67
N THR A 4 9.02 4.47 43.23
CA THR A 4 7.68 4.48 42.65
C THR A 4 7.64 4.32 41.12
N ARG A 5 6.42 4.01 40.64
CA ARG A 5 5.99 3.72 39.26
C ARG A 5 6.29 4.81 38.21
N LYS A 6 6.53 4.38 36.97
CA LYS A 6 5.81 4.82 35.74
C LYS A 6 5.67 3.64 34.76
N PRO A 7 4.49 3.36 34.19
CA PRO A 7 4.31 2.38 33.12
C PRO A 7 4.42 3.09 31.76
N LEU A 8 4.93 2.42 30.72
CA LEU A 8 4.60 2.81 29.34
C LEU A 8 4.79 1.63 28.36
N TYR A 9 3.71 1.40 27.61
CA TYR A 9 3.55 0.56 26.43
C TYR A 9 3.38 -0.96 26.61
N SER A 10 2.09 -1.33 26.79
CA SER A 10 1.49 -2.53 26.26
C SER A 10 1.33 -2.45 24.73
N GLY A 11 1.60 -3.54 24.01
CA GLY A 11 1.01 -3.77 22.68
C GLY A 11 1.89 -4.51 21.66
N PHE A 12 1.77 -5.84 21.66
CA PHE A 12 1.60 -6.75 20.50
C PHE A 12 2.49 -6.62 19.23
N PHE A 13 3.06 -7.75 18.79
CA PHE A 13 2.96 -8.37 17.44
C PHE A 13 3.91 -9.60 17.49
N GLY A 14 3.44 -10.85 17.45
CA GLY A 14 2.73 -11.45 16.34
C GLY A 14 3.64 -12.53 15.71
N HIS A 15 3.68 -13.70 16.36
CA HIS A 15 4.09 -15.02 15.88
C HIS A 15 5.11 -15.11 14.72
N LEU A 16 6.38 -14.78 15.00
CA LEU A 16 7.53 -15.32 14.29
C LEU A 16 8.09 -16.43 15.19
N VAL A 17 7.96 -17.69 14.78
CA VAL A 17 8.59 -18.80 15.50
C VAL A 17 10.08 -18.78 15.15
N LEU A 18 10.81 -17.86 15.77
CA LEU A 18 12.27 -17.85 15.80
C LEU A 18 12.72 -18.93 16.80
N PHE A 19 12.96 -20.15 16.31
CA PHE A 19 13.75 -21.09 17.09
C PHE A 19 15.22 -20.71 16.98
N PHE A 20 15.72 -19.96 17.97
CA PHE A 20 17.15 -19.83 18.21
C PHE A 20 17.67 -21.19 18.70
N LEU A 21 18.08 -22.08 17.78
CA LEU A 21 18.83 -23.26 18.17
C LEU A 21 20.32 -22.87 18.28
N THR A 22 20.75 -22.84 19.55
CA THR A 22 22.09 -22.64 20.10
C THR A 22 22.71 -21.26 19.93
N PHE A 23 22.60 -20.47 21.00
CA PHE A 23 23.39 -19.28 21.29
C PHE A 23 24.64 -19.73 22.07
N ASP A 24 25.78 -19.86 21.39
CA ASP A 24 27.09 -19.87 22.04
C ASP A 24 27.66 -18.45 22.01
N PHE A 25 27.96 -17.93 23.19
CA PHE A 25 28.31 -16.54 23.46
C PHE A 25 29.81 -16.34 23.18
N ARG A 26 30.23 -16.22 21.91
CA ARG A 26 31.51 -15.54 21.60
C ARG A 26 31.83 -15.08 20.17
N ASP A 27 31.18 -15.54 19.11
CA ASP A 27 31.58 -15.13 17.76
C ASP A 27 30.40 -14.57 16.94
N TYR A 28 30.51 -13.30 16.52
CA TYR A 28 29.53 -12.52 15.74
C TYR A 28 29.39 -13.02 14.28
N ASN A 29 29.06 -14.30 14.09
CA ASN A 29 28.74 -14.85 12.78
C ASN A 29 27.27 -15.25 12.71
N TRP A 30 26.53 -14.53 11.88
CA TRP A 30 25.14 -14.81 11.55
C TRP A 30 25.13 -15.59 10.23
N SER A 31 24.70 -16.85 10.28
CA SER A 31 24.40 -17.63 9.07
C SER A 31 22.88 -17.76 8.97
N VAL A 32 22.33 -17.28 7.85
CA VAL A 32 20.91 -17.40 7.52
C VAL A 32 20.80 -18.44 6.42
N ILE A 33 20.12 -19.55 6.71
CA ILE A 33 19.78 -20.53 5.67
C ILE A 33 18.41 -20.14 5.11
N LEU A 34 18.39 -19.67 3.87
CA LEU A 34 17.17 -19.41 3.11
C LEU A 34 16.82 -20.69 2.36
N TYR A 35 15.76 -21.37 2.79
CA TYR A 35 15.08 -22.35 1.94
C TYR A 35 14.14 -21.57 1.02
N TYR A 36 14.48 -21.49 -0.27
CA TYR A 36 13.62 -20.94 -1.30
C TYR A 36 12.81 -22.08 -1.92
N GLU A 37 11.51 -22.11 -1.66
CA GLU A 37 10.55 -22.90 -2.43
C GLU A 37 10.03 -22.01 -3.56
N GLU A 38 10.08 -22.48 -4.81
CA GLU A 38 9.56 -21.75 -5.96
C GLU A 38 8.04 -21.58 -5.83
N ASN A 39 7.60 -20.46 -5.26
CA ASN A 39 6.22 -20.02 -5.37
C ASN A 39 6.00 -19.41 -6.76
N LYS A 40 5.46 -20.22 -7.68
CA LYS A 40 4.80 -19.68 -8.88
C LYS A 40 3.71 -18.72 -8.39
N PRO A 41 3.62 -17.49 -8.94
CA PRO A 41 2.63 -16.53 -8.48
C PRO A 41 1.25 -17.02 -8.92
N THR A 42 0.59 -17.79 -8.06
CA THR A 42 -0.85 -17.96 -8.10
C THR A 42 -1.41 -16.70 -7.46
N VAL A 43 -2.00 -15.85 -8.31
CA VAL A 43 -2.80 -14.71 -7.89
C VAL A 43 -3.91 -15.25 -7.00
N ASN A 44 -3.72 -15.15 -5.71
CA ASN A 44 -4.75 -15.39 -4.71
C ASN A 44 -5.16 -14.03 -4.17
N GLU A 45 -6.37 -13.65 -4.54
CA GLU A 45 -7.19 -12.68 -3.85
C GLU A 45 -7.20 -13.04 -2.36
N THR A 46 -7.07 -12.03 -1.48
CA THR A 46 -7.01 -12.10 0.00
C THR A 46 -5.61 -12.03 0.62
N ASP A 47 -5.01 -10.83 0.60
CA ASP A 47 -4.16 -10.34 1.69
C ASP A 47 -4.74 -9.04 2.22
N SER A 48 -5.92 -9.22 2.80
CA SER A 48 -6.56 -8.30 3.73
C SER A 48 -6.01 -8.64 5.11
N SER A 49 -4.95 -7.97 5.58
CA SER A 49 -4.79 -7.65 7.00
C SER A 49 -3.58 -6.76 7.27
N THR A 50 -3.87 -5.67 7.97
CA THR A 50 -2.94 -4.64 8.47
C THR A 50 -2.70 -3.50 7.47
N TYR A 51 -2.79 -2.26 7.98
CA TYR A 51 -2.57 -0.95 7.32
C TYR A 51 -3.83 -0.13 6.94
N ILE A 52 -4.41 0.44 8.00
CA ILE A 52 -5.20 1.69 8.11
C ILE A 52 -6.44 1.82 7.21
N THR A 53 -7.58 1.62 7.86
CA THR A 53 -8.94 2.07 7.53
C THR A 53 -9.00 3.57 7.21
N GLU A 54 -8.78 3.94 5.97
CA GLU A 54 -9.47 5.06 5.34
C GLU A 54 -10.53 4.38 4.46
N THR A 55 -11.71 4.15 5.05
CA THR A 55 -12.69 3.18 4.55
C THR A 55 -13.38 3.67 3.28
N GLU A 56 -13.46 2.77 2.30
CA GLU A 56 -14.32 2.89 1.10
C GLU A 56 -15.81 3.08 1.48
N GLU A 57 -16.16 2.74 2.72
CA GLU A 57 -17.51 2.80 3.29
C GLU A 57 -18.08 4.22 3.46
N GLU A 58 -17.25 5.26 3.39
CA GLU A 58 -17.70 6.66 3.49
C GLU A 58 -17.85 7.36 2.12
N LEU A 59 -17.59 6.65 1.02
CA LEU A 59 -17.68 7.23 -0.32
C LEU A 59 -19.13 7.29 -0.79
N ASN A 60 -19.48 8.39 -1.47
CA ASN A 60 -20.74 8.45 -2.18
C ASN A 60 -20.71 7.55 -3.44
N ALA A 61 -21.87 7.35 -4.07
CA ALA A 61 -21.99 6.45 -5.23
C ALA A 61 -21.07 6.85 -6.40
N ASP A 62 -20.88 8.14 -6.63
CA ASP A 62 -20.03 8.65 -7.71
C ASP A 62 -18.54 8.45 -7.40
N GLU A 63 -18.13 8.74 -6.18
CA GLU A 63 -16.76 8.52 -5.69
C GLU A 63 -16.39 7.05 -5.74
N LEU A 64 -17.32 6.16 -5.40
CA LEU A 64 -17.13 4.71 -5.51
C LEU A 64 -16.93 4.30 -6.97
N LYS A 65 -17.75 4.81 -7.89
CA LYS A 65 -17.61 4.56 -9.33
C LYS A 65 -16.25 5.05 -9.86
N ILE A 66 -15.81 6.23 -9.45
CA ILE A 66 -14.47 6.75 -9.78
C ILE A 66 -13.38 5.82 -9.23
N LEU A 67 -13.48 5.42 -7.97
CA LEU A 67 -12.51 4.55 -7.35
C LEU A 67 -12.39 3.21 -8.09
N GLU A 68 -13.51 2.62 -8.48
CA GLU A 68 -13.55 1.39 -9.26
C GLU A 68 -12.87 1.55 -10.63
N SER A 69 -13.20 2.61 -11.37
CA SER A 69 -12.56 2.92 -12.65
C SER A 69 -11.05 3.14 -12.53
N LEU A 70 -10.62 3.86 -11.49
CA LEU A 70 -9.19 4.07 -11.20
C LEU A 70 -8.47 2.78 -10.80
N LYS A 71 -9.12 1.91 -10.01
CA LYS A 71 -8.59 0.58 -9.66
C LYS A 71 -8.40 -0.27 -10.91
N TYR A 72 -9.38 -0.27 -11.80
CA TYR A 72 -9.33 -1.00 -13.07
C TYR A 72 -8.18 -0.49 -13.95
N TRP A 73 -8.12 0.83 -14.20
CA TRP A 73 -7.04 1.46 -14.96
C TRP A 73 -5.66 1.13 -14.39
N ARG A 74 -5.48 1.24 -13.07
CA ARG A 74 -4.21 0.92 -12.40
C ARG A 74 -3.80 -0.53 -12.64
N SER A 75 -4.75 -1.46 -12.61
CA SER A 75 -4.50 -2.89 -12.85
C SER A 75 -4.00 -3.12 -14.28
N GLU A 76 -4.66 -2.51 -15.27
CA GLU A 76 -4.25 -2.63 -16.67
C GLU A 76 -2.86 -2.03 -16.89
N LYS A 77 -2.59 -0.83 -16.36
CA LYS A 77 -1.24 -0.24 -16.44
C LYS A 77 -0.17 -1.05 -15.74
N ALA A 78 -0.50 -1.68 -14.61
CA ALA A 78 0.42 -2.53 -13.86
C ALA A 78 0.84 -3.73 -14.70
N LYS A 79 -0.13 -4.35 -15.39
CA LYS A 79 0.12 -5.46 -16.32
C LYS A 79 0.97 -5.03 -17.50
N ASP A 80 0.63 -3.91 -18.13
CA ASP A 80 1.34 -3.39 -19.30
C ASP A 80 2.82 -3.11 -19.00
N GLN A 81 3.09 -2.52 -17.83
CA GLN A 81 4.45 -2.18 -17.42
C GLN A 81 5.16 -3.30 -16.66
N LYS A 82 4.47 -4.42 -16.39
CA LYS A 82 4.97 -5.53 -15.55
C LYS A 82 5.46 -5.05 -14.18
N LEU A 83 4.78 -4.05 -13.62
CA LEU A 83 5.07 -3.48 -12.32
C LEU A 83 3.94 -3.81 -11.34
N PRO A 84 4.23 -3.93 -10.04
CA PRO A 84 3.18 -4.00 -9.03
C PRO A 84 2.29 -2.75 -9.07
N ALA A 85 0.97 -2.92 -8.91
CA ALA A 85 0.00 -1.82 -9.03
C ALA A 85 0.31 -0.61 -8.12
N TYR A 86 0.84 -0.85 -6.92
CA TYR A 86 1.19 0.21 -5.98
C TYR A 86 2.28 1.16 -6.48
N PHE A 87 3.13 0.74 -7.44
CA PHE A 87 4.13 1.61 -8.06
C PHE A 87 3.49 2.69 -8.94
N ILE A 88 2.35 2.37 -9.57
CA ILE A 88 1.61 3.34 -10.38
C ILE A 88 0.86 4.30 -9.46
N ALA A 89 -0.01 3.75 -8.61
CA ALA A 89 -0.72 4.52 -7.61
C ALA A 89 -1.07 3.67 -6.38
N THR A 90 -0.90 4.23 -5.19
CA THR A 90 -1.29 3.56 -3.93
C THR A 90 -2.80 3.64 -3.73
N ASN A 91 -3.37 2.77 -2.89
CA ASN A 91 -4.82 2.82 -2.59
C ASN A 91 -5.22 4.18 -1.98
N LYS A 92 -4.36 4.76 -1.14
CA LYS A 92 -4.58 6.09 -0.54
C LYS A 92 -4.63 7.20 -1.58
N GLU A 93 -3.75 7.14 -2.58
CA GLU A 93 -3.74 8.09 -3.69
C GLU A 93 -5.04 7.97 -4.50
N LEU A 94 -5.47 6.75 -4.86
CA LEU A 94 -6.72 6.55 -5.59
C LEU A 94 -7.95 7.03 -4.82
N LEU A 95 -8.03 6.74 -3.52
CA LEU A 95 -9.10 7.23 -2.64
C LEU A 95 -9.11 8.76 -2.56
N SER A 96 -7.93 9.36 -2.46
CA SER A 96 -7.80 10.82 -2.40
C SER A 96 -8.24 11.47 -3.72
N ILE A 97 -7.85 10.88 -4.87
CA ILE A 97 -8.28 11.35 -6.19
C ILE A 97 -9.80 11.21 -6.34
N ALA A 98 -10.37 10.08 -5.91
CA ALA A 98 -11.81 9.84 -5.98
C ALA A 98 -12.61 10.89 -5.18
N ARG A 99 -12.14 11.25 -3.98
CA ARG A 99 -12.76 12.27 -3.12
C ARG A 99 -12.54 13.69 -3.63
N TYR A 100 -11.33 14.00 -4.11
CA TYR A 100 -10.96 15.35 -4.51
C TYR A 100 -11.47 15.73 -5.90
N ARG A 101 -11.61 14.74 -6.81
CA ARG A 101 -12.08 14.90 -8.20
C ARG A 101 -11.38 16.06 -8.94
N PRO A 102 -10.03 16.00 -9.08
CA PRO A 102 -9.27 17.05 -9.75
C PRO A 102 -9.73 17.19 -11.20
N ALA A 103 -9.93 18.43 -11.64
CA ALA A 103 -10.33 18.75 -13.01
C ALA A 103 -9.12 18.99 -13.93
N LYS A 104 -7.92 19.12 -13.34
CA LYS A 104 -6.68 19.40 -14.07
C LYS A 104 -5.50 18.61 -13.51
N LYS A 105 -4.51 18.35 -14.36
CA LYS A 105 -3.28 17.64 -13.99
C LYS A 105 -2.51 18.33 -12.86
N GLU A 106 -2.54 19.66 -12.80
CA GLU A 106 -1.83 20.42 -11.77
C GLU A 106 -2.43 20.20 -10.38
N GLU A 107 -3.74 19.97 -10.30
CA GLU A 107 -4.47 19.73 -9.05
C GLU A 107 -4.12 18.36 -8.44
N LEU A 108 -3.57 17.44 -9.24
CA LEU A 108 -3.03 16.16 -8.73
C LEU A 108 -1.81 16.37 -7.81
N LEU A 109 -1.13 17.52 -7.86
CA LEU A 109 -0.03 17.84 -6.94
C LEU A 109 -0.50 18.00 -5.49
N ASP A 110 -1.77 18.34 -5.28
CA ASP A 110 -2.35 18.50 -3.94
C ASP A 110 -2.66 17.14 -3.28
N ILE A 111 -2.63 16.05 -4.07
CA ILE A 111 -2.80 14.70 -3.56
C ILE A 111 -1.50 14.23 -2.90
N LYS A 112 -1.55 14.03 -1.58
CA LYS A 112 -0.41 13.58 -0.78
C LYS A 112 0.15 12.25 -1.30
N GLY A 113 1.42 12.28 -1.74
CA GLY A 113 2.12 11.12 -2.29
C GLY A 113 2.15 11.06 -3.81
N PHE A 114 1.32 11.86 -4.49
CA PHE A 114 1.26 11.90 -5.95
C PHE A 114 2.25 12.93 -6.50
N GLY A 115 3.50 12.51 -6.69
CA GLY A 115 4.59 13.37 -7.14
C GLY A 115 4.56 13.72 -8.64
N LYS A 116 5.33 14.74 -9.03
CA LYS A 116 5.45 15.24 -10.42
C LYS A 116 5.69 14.16 -11.46
N HIS A 117 6.54 13.18 -11.16
CA HIS A 117 6.84 12.08 -12.08
C HIS A 117 5.60 11.23 -12.38
N LYS A 118 4.75 10.94 -11.39
CA LYS A 118 3.49 10.21 -11.62
C LYS A 118 2.50 11.06 -12.42
N ILE A 119 2.43 12.36 -12.16
CA ILE A 119 1.56 13.28 -12.89
C ILE A 119 1.95 13.39 -14.36
N GLU A 120 3.24 13.48 -14.65
CA GLU A 120 3.73 13.55 -16.03
C GLU A 120 3.41 12.27 -16.81
N ASN A 121 3.57 11.09 -16.18
CA ASN A 121 3.32 9.82 -16.84
C ASN A 121 1.85 9.40 -16.89
N TYR A 122 1.05 9.75 -15.87
CA TYR A 122 -0.29 9.18 -15.65
C TYR A 122 -1.39 10.23 -15.46
N GLY A 123 -1.03 11.50 -15.28
CA GLY A 123 -1.99 12.54 -14.95
C GLY A 123 -3.04 12.74 -16.04
N GLU A 124 -2.68 12.59 -17.31
CA GLU A 124 -3.64 12.73 -18.43
C GLU A 124 -4.72 11.67 -18.36
N GLU A 125 -4.30 10.42 -18.27
CA GLU A 125 -5.22 9.28 -18.25
C GLU A 125 -6.13 9.31 -17.02
N ILE A 126 -5.64 9.79 -15.88
CA ILE A 126 -6.44 9.95 -14.67
C ILE A 126 -7.53 11.01 -14.89
N ILE A 127 -7.20 12.16 -15.48
CA ILE A 127 -8.19 13.21 -15.77
C ILE A 127 -9.21 12.71 -16.80
N ASP A 128 -8.76 12.02 -17.86
CA ASP A 128 -9.66 11.44 -18.86
C ASP A 128 -10.65 10.45 -18.24
N ILE A 129 -10.20 9.64 -17.28
CA ILE A 129 -11.08 8.72 -16.54
C ILE A 129 -12.11 9.51 -15.72
N LEU A 130 -11.69 10.56 -15.04
CA LEU A 130 -12.59 11.39 -14.23
C LEU A 130 -13.65 12.10 -15.09
N ASP A 131 -13.27 12.58 -16.27
CA ASP A 131 -14.18 13.23 -17.22
C ASP A 131 -15.14 12.25 -17.91
N SER A 132 -14.79 10.96 -17.96
CA SER A 132 -15.60 9.91 -18.60
C SER A 132 -16.74 9.35 -17.74
N ILE A 133 -16.79 9.70 -16.45
CA ILE A 133 -17.66 9.06 -15.45
C ILE A 133 -18.92 9.86 -15.15
#